data_AF-A0A7S2P2J2-F1
#
_entry.id   AF-A0A7S2P2J2-F1
#
_cell.length_a   1.000
_cell.length_b   1.000
_cell.length_c   1.000
_cell.angle_alpha   90.00
_cell.angle_beta   90.00
_cell.angle_gamma   90.00
#
_symmetry.space_group_name_H-M   'P 1'
#
loop_
_entity.id
_entity.type
_entity.pdbx_description
1 polymer ?
#
loop_
_entity_poly.entity_id
_entity_poly.type
_entity_poly.pdbx_seq_one_letter_code
_entity_poly.pdbx_strand_id
1 'polypeptide(L)'
;RDDISKTYTDAEVKEIPDYEWINYDDAELKLTSGEETILKYIPEQWMIVVPIAISSVFAGLVAIFCILVYIPSYVNSVLKLRCGKLPSLHDPYIGILRKSGDNVGTVVGNMVFSLMGASFMSFLIVFVPVFVVCWPITRDVVTTVAAIGIGIGSTMAMKILGQSFFRAVNFRGLYRIRPASANMVNLFFECWYTGIGLLVVITRLAIFITAGALWLGRIDVDFLHPNVKVMGVNLDSIPDAFKRNMLVHEAHSHPYIDRLGGMYLRRLRHGDKFGSVSGANWRALFVIGLMPWLIKHRVTTDEVAVLMKAKGTGQGEEVEEIVVEAVEAAK
;
A
#
# COMPACT_ATOMS: atom_id res chain seq x y z
N ARG A 1 32.61 47.49 -39.25
CA ARG A 1 31.34 47.82 -39.94
C ARG A 1 31.58 49.10 -40.72
N ASP A 2 32.61 49.07 -41.56
CA ASP A 2 33.05 50.18 -42.42
C ASP A 2 33.68 49.50 -43.65
N ASP A 3 33.41 50.05 -44.83
CA ASP A 3 33.92 49.67 -46.16
C ASP A 3 33.43 48.38 -46.83
N ILE A 4 32.15 48.35 -47.21
CA ILE A 4 31.69 47.51 -48.35
C ILE A 4 30.77 48.34 -49.26
N SER A 5 31.33 49.32 -49.97
CA SER A 5 30.69 49.89 -51.16
C SER A 5 31.73 50.12 -52.25
N LYS A 6 32.38 49.04 -52.70
CA LYS A 6 33.06 49.04 -54.00
C LYS A 6 32.03 48.68 -55.05
N THR A 7 31.59 49.67 -55.81
CA THR A 7 30.84 49.48 -57.05
C THR A 7 31.83 49.05 -58.13
N TYR A 8 31.75 47.79 -58.53
CA TYR A 8 32.48 47.25 -59.66
C TYR A 8 31.90 47.80 -60.97
N THR A 9 32.76 48.15 -61.91
CA THR A 9 32.36 48.54 -63.27
C THR A 9 32.15 47.30 -64.14
N ASP A 10 31.20 47.35 -65.08
CA ASP A 10 30.78 46.20 -65.91
C ASP A 10 31.92 45.52 -66.71
N ALA A 11 33.06 46.18 -66.85
CA ALA A 11 34.25 45.61 -67.47
C ALA A 11 35.01 44.63 -66.56
N GLU A 12 35.00 44.85 -65.24
CA GLU A 12 35.70 43.99 -64.27
C GLU A 12 34.94 42.69 -63.98
N VAL A 13 33.63 42.65 -64.23
CA VAL A 13 32.79 41.46 -64.03
C VAL A 13 33.05 40.38 -65.09
N LYS A 14 33.64 40.72 -66.24
CA LYS A 14 33.87 39.78 -67.36
C LYS A 14 35.13 38.92 -67.26
N GLU A 15 36.04 39.20 -66.34
CA GLU A 15 37.26 38.39 -66.14
C GLU A 15 37.20 37.48 -64.91
N ILE A 16 36.05 37.40 -64.22
CA ILE A 16 35.87 36.47 -63.12
C ILE A 16 35.65 35.07 -63.73
N PRO A 17 36.59 34.12 -63.57
CA PRO A 17 36.45 32.78 -64.14
C PRO A 17 35.25 32.11 -63.50
N ASP A 18 34.32 31.64 -64.34
CA ASP A 18 33.12 30.83 -64.01
C ASP A 18 33.02 30.44 -62.53
N TYR A 19 32.65 31.40 -61.68
CA TYR A 19 32.18 31.08 -60.35
C TYR A 19 30.81 30.47 -60.61
N GLU A 20 30.69 29.17 -60.34
CA GLU A 20 29.40 28.52 -60.13
C GLU A 20 28.55 29.48 -59.31
N TRP A 21 27.56 30.07 -59.95
CA TRP A 21 26.53 30.83 -59.27
C TRP A 21 25.87 29.84 -58.33
N ILE A 22 26.33 29.80 -57.09
CA ILE A 22 25.61 29.19 -55.99
C ILE A 22 24.30 29.96 -55.98
N ASN A 23 23.26 29.36 -56.55
CA ASN A 23 21.91 29.89 -56.56
C ASN A 23 21.56 30.22 -55.11
N TYR A 24 21.46 31.51 -54.79
CA TYR A 24 21.07 31.94 -53.46
C TYR A 24 19.63 31.52 -53.13
N ASP A 25 18.84 31.08 -54.12
CA ASP A 25 17.55 30.40 -53.94
C ASP A 25 17.68 29.03 -53.22
N ASP A 26 18.83 28.37 -53.27
CA ASP A 26 19.08 27.12 -52.51
C ASP A 26 19.57 27.38 -51.07
N ALA A 27 19.95 28.62 -50.73
CA ALA A 27 20.38 28.97 -49.38
C ALA A 27 19.19 29.27 -48.46
N GLU A 28 18.12 29.88 -48.97
CA GLU A 28 16.84 30.00 -48.23
C GLU A 28 16.17 28.62 -48.04
N LEU A 29 16.36 27.69 -48.98
CA LEU A 29 15.84 26.31 -48.87
C LEU A 29 16.57 25.44 -47.83
N LYS A 30 17.75 25.85 -47.36
CA LYS A 30 18.50 25.11 -46.33
C LYS A 30 18.16 25.57 -44.91
N LEU A 31 17.70 26.80 -44.71
CA LEU A 31 17.17 27.22 -43.40
C LEU A 31 15.79 26.63 -43.11
N THR A 32 14.95 26.44 -44.13
CA THR A 32 13.65 25.75 -43.98
C THR A 32 13.81 24.26 -43.64
N SER A 33 14.90 23.61 -44.09
CA SER A 33 15.15 22.20 -43.78
C SER A 33 15.34 21.91 -42.28
N GLY A 34 15.84 22.89 -41.52
CA GLY A 34 16.03 22.80 -40.06
C GLY A 34 14.73 23.03 -39.28
N GLU A 35 13.90 23.98 -39.71
CA GLU A 35 12.61 24.27 -39.06
C GLU A 35 11.58 23.16 -39.29
N GLU A 36 11.55 22.58 -40.49
CA GLU A 36 10.72 21.40 -40.78
C GLU A 36 11.12 20.18 -39.96
N THR A 37 12.42 20.02 -39.65
CA THR A 37 12.87 18.94 -38.77
C THR A 37 12.44 19.16 -37.32
N ILE A 38 12.48 20.40 -36.81
CA ILE A 38 12.06 20.70 -35.43
C ILE A 38 10.55 20.52 -35.25
N LEU A 39 9.74 21.00 -36.20
CA LEU A 39 8.28 20.86 -36.15
C LEU A 39 7.83 19.40 -36.14
N LYS A 40 8.57 18.49 -36.79
CA LYS A 40 8.32 17.04 -36.78
C LYS A 40 8.48 16.39 -35.39
N TYR A 41 9.21 17.03 -34.48
CA TYR A 41 9.43 16.53 -33.12
C TYR A 41 8.46 17.10 -32.09
N ILE A 42 7.61 18.07 -32.48
CA ILE A 42 6.59 18.60 -31.58
C ILE A 42 5.43 17.59 -31.50
N PRO A 43 5.04 17.16 -30.29
CA PRO A 43 3.96 16.21 -30.12
C PRO A 43 2.64 16.80 -30.62
N GLU A 44 1.91 16.04 -31.44
CA GLU A 44 0.56 16.39 -31.83
C GLU A 44 -0.37 16.36 -30.61
N GLN A 45 -1.42 17.18 -30.61
CA GLN A 45 -2.31 17.35 -29.43
C GLN A 45 -2.88 16.01 -28.93
N TRP A 46 -3.23 15.10 -29.84
CA TRP A 46 -3.78 13.79 -29.46
C TRP A 46 -2.77 12.93 -28.68
N MET A 47 -1.47 13.09 -28.91
CA MET A 47 -0.41 12.35 -28.22
C MET A 47 -0.33 12.70 -26.73
N ILE A 48 -0.82 13.87 -26.34
CA ILE A 48 -0.90 14.31 -24.95
C ILE A 48 -2.29 13.99 -24.38
N VAL A 49 -3.35 14.28 -25.15
CA VAL A 49 -4.74 14.10 -24.70
C VAL A 49 -5.05 12.63 -24.40
N VAL A 50 -4.59 11.68 -25.22
CA VAL A 50 -4.90 10.25 -25.05
C VAL A 50 -4.29 9.68 -23.75
N PRO A 51 -2.97 9.82 -23.47
CA PRO A 51 -2.40 9.37 -22.19
C PRO A 51 -3.02 10.04 -20.97
N ILE A 52 -3.34 11.34 -21.04
CA ILE A 52 -4.02 12.05 -19.94
C ILE A 52 -5.39 11.41 -19.69
N ALA A 53 -6.21 11.27 -20.73
CA ALA A 53 -7.57 10.74 -20.60
C ALA A 53 -7.58 9.31 -20.01
N ILE A 54 -6.76 8.40 -20.56
CA ILE A 54 -6.67 7.01 -20.09
C ILE A 54 -6.20 6.97 -18.63
N SER A 55 -5.16 7.72 -18.29
CA SER A 55 -4.58 7.74 -16.95
C SER A 55 -5.51 8.37 -15.92
N SER A 56 -6.25 9.42 -16.30
CA SER A 56 -7.26 10.04 -15.44
C SER A 56 -8.41 9.10 -15.13
N VAL A 57 -8.91 8.35 -16.13
CA VAL A 57 -9.94 7.33 -15.91
C VAL A 57 -9.42 6.24 -14.98
N PHE A 58 -8.20 5.75 -15.21
CA PHE A 58 -7.58 4.74 -14.37
C PHE A 58 -7.39 5.21 -12.92
N ALA A 59 -6.89 6.44 -12.72
CA ALA A 59 -6.74 7.05 -11.40
C ALA A 59 -8.09 7.18 -10.67
N GLY A 60 -9.15 7.56 -11.39
CA GLY A 60 -10.51 7.59 -10.84
C GLY A 60 -11.01 6.22 -10.39
N LEU A 61 -10.74 5.17 -11.18
CA LEU A 61 -11.08 3.79 -10.80
C LEU A 61 -10.31 3.32 -9.56
N VAL A 62 -9.03 3.67 -9.44
CA VAL A 62 -8.23 3.39 -8.23
C VAL A 62 -8.80 4.10 -7.02
N ALA A 63 -9.19 5.37 -7.14
CA ALA A 63 -9.80 6.10 -6.03
C ALA A 63 -11.10 5.44 -5.55
N ILE A 64 -11.97 5.04 -6.48
CA ILE A 64 -13.21 4.31 -6.18
C ILE A 64 -12.90 2.97 -5.51
N PHE A 65 -11.92 2.23 -6.03
CA PHE A 65 -11.49 0.95 -5.45
C PHE A 65 -10.98 1.11 -4.01
N CYS A 66 -10.15 2.13 -3.74
CA CYS A 66 -9.66 2.42 -2.38
C CYS A 66 -10.82 2.70 -1.42
N ILE A 67 -11.81 3.48 -1.83
CA ILE A 67 -13.02 3.78 -1.03
C ILE A 67 -13.81 2.49 -0.75
N LEU A 68 -14.04 1.65 -1.79
CA LEU A 68 -14.80 0.42 -1.66
C LEU A 68 -14.14 -0.62 -0.75
N VAL A 69 -12.81 -0.71 -0.78
CA VAL A 69 -12.04 -1.62 0.08
C VAL A 69 -11.89 -1.08 1.50
N TYR A 70 -11.88 0.23 1.69
CA TYR A 70 -11.76 0.87 2.99
C TYR A 70 -12.94 0.51 3.93
N ILE A 71 -14.18 0.52 3.43
CA ILE A 71 -15.38 0.22 4.23
C ILE A 71 -15.31 -1.17 4.91
N PRO A 72 -15.16 -2.30 4.18
CA PRO A 72 -15.09 -3.61 4.80
C PRO A 72 -13.85 -3.76 5.68
N SER A 73 -12.75 -3.07 5.35
CA SER A 73 -11.56 -3.10 6.18
C SER A 73 -11.76 -2.40 7.52
N TYR A 74 -12.41 -1.23 7.54
CA TYR A 74 -12.80 -0.53 8.76
C TYR A 74 -13.69 -1.42 9.64
N VAL A 75 -14.75 -2.01 9.06
CA VAL A 75 -15.67 -2.90 9.78
C VAL A 75 -14.93 -4.10 10.35
N ASN A 76 -14.06 -4.74 9.57
CA ASN A 76 -13.26 -5.88 10.02
C ASN A 76 -12.33 -5.50 11.18
N SER A 77 -11.70 -4.33 11.10
CA SER A 77 -10.82 -3.83 12.17
C SER A 77 -11.61 -3.51 13.45
N VAL A 78 -12.82 -2.93 13.33
CA VAL A 78 -13.71 -2.67 14.48
C VAL A 78 -14.13 -4.00 15.13
N LEU A 79 -14.52 -4.98 14.33
CA LEU A 79 -14.91 -6.30 14.84
C LEU A 79 -13.74 -7.01 15.53
N LYS A 80 -12.54 -6.98 14.93
CA LYS A 80 -11.32 -7.52 15.55
C LYS A 80 -10.98 -6.84 16.87
N LEU A 81 -11.20 -5.52 16.95
CA LEU A 81 -10.99 -4.75 18.17
C LEU A 81 -11.98 -5.17 19.27
N ARG A 82 -13.27 -5.30 18.94
CA ARG A 82 -14.32 -5.73 19.88
C ARG A 82 -14.17 -7.18 20.32
N CYS A 83 -13.68 -8.06 19.45
CA CYS A 83 -13.39 -9.46 19.78
C CYS A 83 -12.08 -9.64 20.56
N GLY A 84 -11.33 -8.55 20.84
CA GLY A 84 -10.04 -8.62 21.51
C GLY A 84 -8.93 -9.29 20.71
N LYS A 85 -9.11 -9.45 19.39
CA LYS A 85 -8.08 -10.00 18.49
C LYS A 85 -7.00 -8.96 18.18
N LEU A 86 -7.39 -7.70 18.05
CA LEU A 86 -6.44 -6.59 18.14
C LEU A 86 -6.20 -6.33 19.62
N PRO A 87 -4.95 -6.47 20.10
CA PRO A 87 -4.66 -6.37 21.51
C PRO A 87 -4.93 -4.93 21.95
N SER A 88 -6.00 -4.75 22.71
CA SER A 88 -6.36 -3.45 23.26
C SER A 88 -5.78 -3.32 24.65
N LEU A 89 -6.43 -3.90 25.66
CA LEU A 89 -6.09 -3.69 27.07
C LEU A 89 -4.79 -4.36 27.54
N HIS A 90 -4.36 -5.44 26.87
CA HIS A 90 -3.22 -6.26 27.32
C HIS A 90 -1.94 -6.01 26.51
N ASP A 91 -1.96 -5.09 25.54
CA ASP A 91 -0.76 -4.72 24.81
C ASP A 91 0.07 -3.71 25.63
N PRO A 92 1.35 -3.97 25.94
CA PRO A 92 2.21 -2.97 26.59
C PRO A 92 2.31 -1.66 25.77
N TYR A 93 2.10 -1.72 24.45
CA TYR A 93 2.16 -0.54 23.57
C TYR A 93 0.86 0.28 23.53
N ILE A 94 -0.27 -0.20 24.10
CA ILE A 94 -1.51 0.59 24.07
C ILE A 94 -1.40 1.91 24.84
N GLY A 95 -0.53 1.97 25.86
CA GLY A 95 -0.28 3.20 26.61
C GLY A 95 0.14 4.35 25.70
N ILE A 96 0.89 4.06 24.63
CA ILE A 96 1.33 5.05 23.63
C ILE A 96 0.13 5.53 22.80
N LEU A 97 -0.72 4.61 22.35
CA LEU A 97 -1.91 4.93 21.56
C LEU A 97 -2.93 5.78 22.34
N ARG A 98 -3.08 5.53 23.66
CA ARG A 98 -4.03 6.25 24.52
C ARG A 98 -3.61 7.69 24.85
N LYS A 99 -2.31 7.96 24.94
CA LYS A 99 -1.80 9.28 25.33
C LYS A 99 -1.89 10.35 24.23
N SER A 100 -2.24 9.96 23.00
CA SER A 100 -2.18 10.83 21.81
C SER A 100 -3.56 11.00 21.14
N GLY A 101 -4.59 11.30 21.92
CA GLY A 101 -5.96 11.50 21.43
C GLY A 101 -6.10 12.70 20.49
N ASP A 102 -5.31 13.75 20.69
CA ASP A 102 -5.40 14.99 19.89
C ASP A 102 -5.06 14.78 18.41
N ASN A 103 -4.26 13.76 18.11
CA ASN A 103 -3.85 13.42 16.74
C ASN A 103 -4.98 12.81 15.90
N VAL A 104 -6.15 12.50 16.48
CA VAL A 104 -7.28 11.92 15.76
C VAL A 104 -7.80 12.85 14.65
N GLY A 105 -7.70 14.16 14.83
CA GLY A 105 -8.11 15.15 13.82
C GLY A 105 -7.31 15.04 12.50
N THR A 106 -6.08 14.53 12.55
CA THR A 106 -5.23 14.38 11.35
C THR A 106 -5.71 13.29 10.41
N VAL A 107 -6.56 12.36 10.89
CA VAL A 107 -7.02 11.20 10.11
C VAL A 107 -7.80 11.64 8.87
N VAL A 108 -8.63 12.67 8.96
CA VAL A 108 -9.40 13.19 7.80
C VAL A 108 -8.45 13.76 6.75
N GLY A 109 -7.46 14.55 7.16
CA GLY A 109 -6.42 15.07 6.26
C GLY A 109 -5.64 13.94 5.60
N ASN A 110 -5.20 12.95 6.39
CA ASN A 110 -4.49 11.78 5.89
C ASN A 110 -5.33 11.02 4.86
N MET A 111 -6.63 10.79 5.10
CA MET A 111 -7.50 10.14 4.10
C MET A 111 -7.52 10.88 2.76
N VAL A 112 -7.71 12.21 2.80
CA VAL A 112 -7.81 13.03 1.58
C VAL A 112 -6.49 13.05 0.83
N PHE A 113 -5.39 13.34 1.52
CA PHE A 113 -4.07 13.45 0.89
C PHE A 113 -3.50 12.09 0.47
N SER A 114 -3.75 11.02 1.22
CA SER A 114 -3.40 9.65 0.82
C SER A 114 -4.15 9.25 -0.45
N LEU A 115 -5.46 9.53 -0.54
CA LEU A 115 -6.24 9.21 -1.73
C LEU A 115 -5.79 10.01 -2.95
N MET A 116 -5.50 11.31 -2.76
CA MET A 116 -4.96 12.18 -3.81
C MET A 116 -3.59 11.70 -4.27
N GLY A 117 -2.69 11.36 -3.33
CA GLY A 117 -1.37 10.82 -3.60
C GLY A 117 -1.43 9.49 -4.35
N ALA A 118 -2.28 8.57 -3.94
CA ALA A 118 -2.51 7.30 -4.63
C ALA A 118 -3.01 7.51 -6.06
N SER A 119 -4.03 8.36 -6.23
CA SER A 119 -4.59 8.70 -7.54
C SER A 119 -3.54 9.31 -8.47
N PHE A 120 -2.72 10.23 -7.95
CA PHE A 120 -1.64 10.86 -8.71
C PHE A 120 -0.53 9.86 -9.08
N MET A 121 -0.11 9.00 -8.16
CA MET A 121 0.87 7.96 -8.45
C MET A 121 0.35 6.94 -9.47
N SER A 122 -0.91 6.51 -9.36
CA SER A 122 -1.55 5.65 -10.35
C SER A 122 -1.70 6.34 -11.72
N PHE A 123 -2.01 7.63 -11.74
CA PHE A 123 -2.00 8.44 -12.96
C PHE A 123 -0.62 8.38 -13.62
N LEU A 124 0.48 8.65 -12.89
CA LEU A 124 1.83 8.64 -13.46
C LEU A 124 2.26 7.26 -13.96
N ILE A 125 1.91 6.20 -13.24
CA ILE A 125 2.24 4.81 -13.63
C ILE A 125 1.62 4.43 -14.97
N VAL A 126 0.43 4.94 -15.30
CA VAL A 126 -0.22 4.68 -16.59
C VAL A 126 0.16 5.72 -17.63
N PHE A 127 0.29 6.99 -17.22
CA PHE A 127 0.58 8.10 -18.11
C PHE A 127 1.93 7.94 -18.79
N VAL A 128 2.99 7.64 -18.02
CA VAL A 128 4.35 7.55 -18.57
C VAL A 128 4.47 6.45 -19.63
N PRO A 129 4.06 5.18 -19.41
CA PRO A 129 4.12 4.16 -20.45
C PRO A 129 3.27 4.48 -21.68
N VAL A 130 2.04 4.98 -21.50
CA VAL A 130 1.15 5.30 -22.63
C VAL A 130 1.71 6.47 -23.45
N PHE A 131 2.22 7.50 -22.77
CA PHE A 131 2.87 8.63 -23.43
C PHE A 131 4.12 8.22 -24.19
N VAL A 132 4.99 7.39 -23.61
CA VAL A 132 6.22 6.89 -24.24
C VAL A 132 5.90 6.00 -25.46
N VAL A 133 4.75 5.32 -25.48
CA VAL A 133 4.27 4.58 -26.66
C VAL A 133 3.70 5.50 -27.74
N CYS A 134 2.97 6.55 -27.35
CA CYS A 134 2.38 7.52 -28.29
C CYS A 134 3.42 8.45 -28.93
N TRP A 135 4.53 8.72 -28.24
CA TRP A 135 5.53 9.67 -28.68
C TRP A 135 6.41 9.11 -29.81
N PRO A 136 6.52 9.79 -30.96
CA PRO A 136 7.13 9.22 -32.17
C PRO A 136 8.61 8.90 -32.00
N ILE A 137 9.36 9.74 -31.27
CA ILE A 137 10.81 9.54 -31.05
C ILE A 137 11.09 8.27 -30.24
N THR A 138 10.25 7.98 -29.23
CA THR A 138 10.46 6.84 -28.32
C THR A 138 9.82 5.57 -28.86
N ARG A 139 8.89 5.66 -29.80
CA ARG A 139 8.16 4.51 -30.36
C ARG A 139 9.09 3.44 -30.94
N ASP A 140 10.14 3.83 -31.65
CA ASP A 140 11.10 2.89 -32.24
C ASP A 140 11.90 2.15 -31.16
N VAL A 141 12.27 2.86 -30.10
CA VAL A 141 12.94 2.29 -28.92
C VAL A 141 12.00 1.33 -28.20
N VAL A 142 10.75 1.72 -27.96
CA VAL A 142 9.76 0.89 -27.26
C VAL A 142 9.45 -0.37 -28.02
N THR A 143 9.25 -0.30 -29.34
CA THR A 143 8.97 -1.48 -30.17
C THR A 143 10.15 -2.44 -30.19
N THR A 144 11.38 -1.91 -30.24
CA THR A 144 12.61 -2.71 -30.10
C THR A 144 12.69 -3.40 -28.73
N VAL A 145 12.45 -2.65 -27.65
CA VAL A 145 12.43 -3.21 -26.28
C VAL A 145 11.33 -4.27 -26.13
N ALA A 146 10.15 -4.04 -26.71
CA ALA A 146 9.06 -5.00 -26.71
C ALA A 146 9.43 -6.29 -27.47
N ALA A 147 10.07 -6.17 -28.63
CA ALA A 147 10.58 -7.33 -29.38
C ALA A 147 11.63 -8.12 -28.57
N ILE A 148 12.56 -7.44 -27.90
CA ILE A 148 13.52 -8.06 -26.98
C ILE A 148 12.77 -8.78 -25.84
N GLY A 149 11.76 -8.14 -25.25
CA GLY A 149 10.93 -8.72 -24.20
C GLY A 149 10.21 -9.99 -24.63
N ILE A 150 9.65 -10.02 -25.85
CA ILE A 150 9.05 -11.22 -26.45
C ILE A 150 10.11 -12.31 -26.65
N GLY A 151 11.30 -11.95 -27.13
CA GLY A 151 12.44 -12.85 -27.24
C GLY A 151 12.80 -13.50 -25.90
N ILE A 152 12.96 -12.69 -24.85
CA ILE A 152 13.24 -13.17 -23.48
C ILE A 152 12.09 -14.06 -22.98
N GLY A 153 10.83 -13.68 -23.22
CA GLY A 153 9.66 -14.46 -22.82
C GLY A 153 9.61 -15.84 -23.48
N SER A 154 9.84 -15.90 -24.79
CA SER A 154 9.85 -17.17 -25.54
C SER A 154 10.95 -18.12 -25.06
N THR A 155 12.14 -17.57 -24.79
CA THR A 155 13.27 -18.37 -24.33
C THR A 155 13.08 -18.84 -22.86
N MET A 156 12.42 -18.06 -22.01
CA MET A 156 11.96 -18.50 -20.68
C MET A 156 10.91 -19.62 -20.76
N ALA A 157 9.95 -19.52 -21.67
CA ALA A 157 8.95 -20.58 -21.86
C ALA A 157 9.64 -21.89 -22.29
N MET A 158 10.59 -21.81 -23.22
CA MET A 158 11.42 -22.96 -23.63
C MET A 158 12.18 -23.55 -22.45
N LYS A 159 12.74 -22.72 -21.56
CA LYS A 159 13.40 -23.19 -20.34
C LYS A 159 12.45 -23.93 -19.40
N ILE A 160 11.26 -23.38 -19.14
CA ILE A 160 10.27 -24.02 -18.25
C ILE A 160 9.86 -25.39 -18.80
N LEU A 161 9.62 -25.49 -20.11
CA LEU A 161 9.28 -26.74 -20.78
C LEU A 161 10.43 -27.74 -20.73
N GLY A 162 11.65 -27.30 -21.09
CA GLY A 162 12.85 -28.14 -21.03
C GLY A 162 13.15 -28.62 -19.63
N GLN A 163 13.08 -27.74 -18.63
CA GLN A 163 13.31 -28.10 -17.23
C GLN A 163 12.23 -29.06 -16.71
N SER A 164 10.96 -28.87 -17.09
CA SER A 164 9.88 -29.79 -16.74
C SER A 164 10.14 -31.19 -17.31
N PHE A 165 10.56 -31.27 -18.58
CA PHE A 165 10.92 -32.52 -19.24
C PHE A 165 12.13 -33.21 -18.58
N PHE A 166 13.26 -32.52 -18.46
CA PHE A 166 14.46 -33.10 -17.86
C PHE A 166 14.29 -33.42 -16.38
N ARG A 167 13.44 -32.68 -15.65
CA ARG A 167 13.12 -32.97 -14.25
C ARG A 167 12.34 -34.27 -14.13
N ALA A 168 11.38 -34.52 -15.02
CA ALA A 168 10.64 -35.79 -15.04
C ALA A 168 11.56 -36.99 -15.33
N VAL A 169 12.61 -36.81 -16.14
CA VAL A 169 13.55 -37.88 -16.49
C VAL A 169 14.61 -38.11 -15.41
N ASN A 170 15.18 -37.05 -14.84
CA ASN A 170 16.37 -37.15 -13.98
C ASN A 170 16.05 -37.14 -12.47
N PHE A 171 14.84 -36.74 -12.07
CA PHE A 171 14.44 -36.61 -10.67
C PHE A 171 13.17 -37.41 -10.36
N ARG A 172 13.11 -37.98 -9.14
CA ARG A 172 11.88 -38.50 -8.54
C ARG A 172 11.67 -37.78 -7.21
N GLY A 173 10.71 -36.87 -7.17
CA GLY A 173 10.50 -35.99 -6.01
C GLY A 173 11.71 -35.10 -5.75
N LEU A 174 12.33 -35.25 -4.58
CA LEU A 174 13.51 -34.49 -4.16
C LEU A 174 14.85 -35.18 -4.50
N TYR A 175 14.82 -36.42 -5.00
CA TYR A 175 16.02 -37.22 -5.23
C TYR A 175 16.43 -37.28 -6.71
N ARG A 176 17.75 -37.31 -6.94
CA ARG A 176 18.36 -37.49 -8.27
C ARG A 176 18.47 -38.99 -8.57
N ILE A 177 17.84 -39.44 -9.66
CA ILE A 177 17.96 -40.84 -10.12
C ILE A 177 19.27 -41.03 -10.87
N ARG A 178 19.69 -40.02 -11.65
CA ARG A 178 20.90 -40.03 -12.49
C ARG A 178 21.76 -38.80 -12.19
N PRO A 179 22.73 -38.89 -11.26
CA PRO A 179 23.46 -37.71 -10.77
C PRO A 179 24.30 -37.02 -11.85
N ALA A 180 24.95 -37.77 -12.74
CA ALA A 180 25.78 -37.20 -13.81
C ALA A 180 24.95 -36.35 -14.81
N SER A 181 23.85 -36.91 -15.32
CA SER A 181 22.95 -36.17 -16.23
C SER A 181 22.27 -34.99 -15.53
N ALA A 182 21.84 -35.15 -14.28
CA ALA A 182 21.26 -34.06 -13.49
C ALA A 182 22.26 -32.90 -13.30
N ASN A 183 23.54 -33.20 -13.09
CA ASN A 183 24.58 -32.17 -12.95
C ASN A 183 24.81 -31.42 -14.27
N MET A 184 24.89 -32.12 -15.41
CA MET A 184 25.03 -31.48 -16.73
C MET A 184 23.83 -30.58 -17.05
N VAL A 185 22.61 -31.07 -16.81
CA VAL A 185 21.39 -30.31 -17.04
C VAL A 185 21.33 -29.08 -16.13
N ASN A 186 21.72 -29.22 -14.86
CA ASN A 186 21.78 -28.08 -13.95
C ASN A 186 22.80 -27.04 -14.40
N LEU A 187 24.00 -27.45 -14.82
CA LEU A 187 25.03 -26.55 -15.35
C LEU A 187 24.52 -25.81 -16.60
N PHE A 188 23.85 -26.51 -17.51
CA PHE A 188 23.25 -25.92 -18.70
C PHE A 188 22.20 -24.85 -18.36
N PHE A 189 21.34 -25.11 -17.37
CA PHE A 189 20.33 -24.14 -16.93
C PHE A 189 20.85 -23.07 -15.96
N GLU A 190 22.11 -23.16 -15.51
CA GLU A 190 22.73 -22.24 -14.55
C GLU A 190 22.83 -20.82 -15.11
N CYS A 191 23.31 -20.68 -16.34
CA CYS A 191 23.34 -19.40 -17.06
C CYS A 191 21.95 -18.75 -17.16
N TRP A 192 20.91 -19.58 -17.25
CA TRP A 192 19.52 -19.12 -17.30
C TRP A 192 19.01 -18.60 -15.96
N TYR A 193 19.51 -19.11 -14.84
CA TYR A 193 19.11 -18.65 -13.51
C TYR A 193 19.61 -17.24 -13.22
N THR A 194 20.78 -16.83 -13.72
CA THR A 194 21.26 -15.45 -13.61
C THR A 194 20.29 -14.47 -14.27
N GLY A 195 19.81 -14.78 -15.47
CA GLY A 195 18.81 -13.96 -16.17
C GLY A 195 17.45 -13.92 -15.46
N ILE A 196 16.98 -15.05 -14.92
CA ILE A 196 15.76 -15.09 -14.09
C ILE A 196 15.92 -14.27 -12.83
N GLY A 197 17.08 -14.34 -12.16
CA GLY A 197 17.36 -13.56 -10.96
C GLY A 197 17.16 -12.06 -11.20
N LEU A 198 17.71 -11.54 -12.30
CA LEU A 198 17.50 -10.14 -12.70
C LEU A 198 16.02 -9.83 -12.97
N LEU A 199 15.31 -10.71 -13.69
CA LEU A 199 13.88 -10.52 -13.98
C LEU A 199 13.02 -10.51 -12.71
N VAL A 200 13.34 -11.35 -11.72
CA VAL A 200 12.65 -11.38 -10.42
C VAL A 200 12.85 -10.05 -9.68
N VAL A 201 14.05 -9.47 -9.72
CA VAL A 201 14.31 -8.15 -9.10
C VAL A 201 13.50 -7.05 -9.79
N ILE A 202 13.48 -7.02 -11.13
CA ILE A 202 12.69 -6.05 -11.91
C ILE A 202 11.19 -6.21 -11.61
N THR A 203 10.69 -7.45 -11.60
CA THR A 203 9.28 -7.74 -11.31
C THR A 203 8.93 -7.32 -9.88
N ARG A 204 9.81 -7.57 -8.92
CA ARG A 204 9.62 -7.14 -7.52
C ARG A 204 9.59 -5.62 -7.41
N LEU A 205 10.44 -4.91 -8.15
CA LEU A 205 10.43 -3.45 -8.20
C LEU A 205 9.11 -2.93 -8.79
N ALA A 206 8.64 -3.52 -9.89
CA ALA A 206 7.35 -3.17 -10.49
C ALA A 206 6.16 -3.43 -9.55
N ILE A 207 6.16 -4.58 -8.86
CA ILE A 207 5.16 -4.90 -7.81
C ILE A 207 5.23 -3.88 -6.69
N PHE A 208 6.43 -3.48 -6.25
CA PHE A 208 6.58 -2.49 -5.19
C PHE A 208 6.05 -1.11 -5.59
N ILE A 209 6.35 -0.64 -6.81
CA ILE A 209 5.86 0.65 -7.33
C ILE A 209 4.33 0.62 -7.48
N THR A 210 3.78 -0.45 -8.05
CA THR A 210 2.33 -0.60 -8.25
C THR A 210 1.58 -0.78 -6.93
N ALA A 211 2.09 -1.61 -6.02
CA ALA A 211 1.56 -1.73 -4.66
C ALA A 211 1.66 -0.39 -3.92
N GLY A 212 2.76 0.36 -4.07
CA GLY A 212 2.90 1.71 -3.56
C GLY A 212 1.78 2.63 -4.01
N ALA A 213 1.53 2.72 -5.31
CA ALA A 213 0.47 3.57 -5.83
C ALA A 213 -0.93 3.16 -5.35
N LEU A 214 -1.22 1.85 -5.31
CA LEU A 214 -2.54 1.37 -4.90
C LEU A 214 -2.75 1.45 -3.38
N TRP A 215 -1.72 1.19 -2.56
CA TRP A 215 -1.82 1.07 -1.10
C TRP A 215 -1.54 2.38 -0.39
N LEU A 216 -0.91 3.37 -1.03
CA LEU A 216 -0.70 4.69 -0.44
C LEU A 216 -2.03 5.36 -0.02
N GLY A 217 -3.12 5.03 -0.72
CA GLY A 217 -4.47 5.53 -0.46
C GLY A 217 -5.17 4.86 0.72
N ARG A 218 -4.59 3.78 1.25
CA ARG A 218 -5.13 2.99 2.35
C ARG A 218 -4.46 3.38 3.66
N ILE A 219 -5.18 4.09 4.50
CA ILE A 219 -4.70 4.49 5.83
C ILE A 219 -4.93 3.40 6.90
N ASP A 220 -5.65 2.34 6.55
CA ASP A 220 -6.13 1.30 7.46
C ASP A 220 -5.18 0.11 7.61
N VAL A 221 -4.14 0.03 6.75
CA VAL A 221 -3.16 -1.06 6.72
C VAL A 221 -1.76 -0.47 6.74
N ASP A 222 -0.87 -1.12 7.49
CA ASP A 222 0.54 -0.75 7.53
C ASP A 222 1.18 -1.02 6.15
N PHE A 223 1.69 0.03 5.49
CA PHE A 223 2.38 -0.07 4.19
C PHE A 223 3.79 -0.62 4.35
N LEU A 224 4.48 -0.21 5.42
CA LEU A 224 5.80 -0.69 5.77
C LEU A 224 5.73 -1.77 6.84
N HIS A 225 6.71 -2.68 6.81
CA HIS A 225 6.84 -3.69 7.86
C HIS A 225 7.10 -3.00 9.22
N PRO A 226 6.50 -3.47 10.34
CA PRO A 226 6.61 -2.82 11.66
C PRO A 226 8.04 -2.68 12.22
N ASN A 227 8.98 -3.46 11.68
CA ASN A 227 10.40 -3.39 12.05
C ASN A 227 11.19 -2.30 11.29
N VAL A 228 10.59 -1.64 10.29
CA VAL A 228 11.26 -0.57 9.54
C VAL A 228 11.14 0.74 10.32
N LYS A 229 12.11 0.96 11.20
CA LYS A 229 12.22 2.19 12.00
C LYS A 229 13.46 2.97 11.58
N VAL A 230 13.31 4.26 11.32
CA VAL A 230 14.43 5.17 11.05
C VAL A 230 14.65 6.00 12.29
N MET A 231 15.84 5.89 12.90
CA MET A 231 16.18 6.58 14.15
C MET A 231 15.19 6.28 15.31
N GLY A 232 14.66 5.06 15.36
CA GLY A 232 13.67 4.65 16.38
C GLY A 232 12.24 5.12 16.11
N VAL A 233 12.01 5.93 15.07
CA VAL A 233 10.69 6.40 14.66
C VAL A 233 10.12 5.47 13.59
N ASN A 234 8.86 5.06 13.76
CA ASN A 234 8.12 4.32 12.74
C ASN A 234 7.93 5.23 11.53
N LEU A 235 8.42 4.81 10.36
CA LEU A 235 8.25 5.59 9.12
C LEU A 235 6.78 5.72 8.70
N ASP A 236 5.97 4.71 9.00
CA ASP A 236 4.55 4.69 8.71
C ASP A 236 3.74 4.86 10.00
N SER A 237 3.34 6.10 10.29
CA SER A 237 2.55 6.44 11.49
C SER A 237 1.07 6.66 11.21
N ILE A 238 0.67 6.60 9.93
CA ILE A 238 -0.70 6.87 9.49
C ILE A 238 -1.69 5.81 10.03
N PRO A 239 -1.38 4.49 9.94
CA PRO A 239 -2.25 3.45 10.51
C PRO A 239 -2.41 3.57 12.02
N ASP A 240 -1.41 4.07 12.73
CA ASP A 240 -1.51 4.29 14.17
C ASP A 240 -2.49 5.42 14.50
N ALA A 241 -2.48 6.51 13.73
CA ALA A 241 -3.49 7.57 13.86
C ALA A 241 -4.91 7.04 13.57
N PHE A 242 -5.05 6.18 12.56
CA PHE A 242 -6.30 5.51 12.24
C PHE A 242 -6.78 4.60 13.38
N LYS A 243 -5.90 3.75 13.94
CA LYS A 243 -6.20 2.89 15.09
C LYS A 243 -6.61 3.71 16.32
N ARG A 244 -5.96 4.86 16.57
CA ARG A 244 -6.34 5.78 17.66
C ARG A 244 -7.75 6.33 17.46
N ASN A 245 -8.10 6.75 16.24
CA ASN A 245 -9.45 7.21 15.93
C ASN A 245 -10.51 6.12 16.23
N MET A 246 -10.24 4.89 15.81
CA MET A 246 -11.11 3.75 16.12
C MET A 246 -11.26 3.52 17.62
N LEU A 247 -10.15 3.58 18.37
CA LEU A 247 -10.16 3.40 19.82
C LEU A 247 -10.95 4.50 20.53
N VAL A 248 -10.83 5.76 20.11
CA VAL A 248 -11.60 6.87 20.67
C VAL A 248 -13.10 6.71 20.38
N HIS A 249 -13.46 6.34 19.14
CA HIS A 249 -14.84 6.04 18.78
C HIS A 249 -15.42 4.87 19.61
N GLU A 250 -14.68 3.78 19.75
CA GLU A 250 -15.13 2.65 20.57
C GLU A 250 -15.17 2.98 22.07
N ALA A 251 -14.30 3.87 22.57
CA ALA A 251 -14.33 4.29 23.96
C ALA A 251 -15.54 5.16 24.31
N HIS A 252 -16.08 5.93 23.34
CA HIS A 252 -17.20 6.85 23.57
C HIS A 252 -18.54 6.33 23.08
N SER A 253 -18.57 5.39 22.13
CA SER A 253 -19.80 4.89 21.50
C SER A 253 -19.76 3.38 21.34
N HIS A 254 -19.44 2.68 22.44
CA HIS A 254 -19.43 1.23 22.43
C HIS A 254 -20.89 0.70 22.42
N PRO A 255 -21.32 -0.06 21.40
CA PRO A 255 -22.73 -0.43 21.24
C PRO A 255 -23.26 -1.29 22.38
N TYR A 256 -22.40 -2.06 23.06
CA TYR A 256 -22.80 -2.82 24.24
C TYR A 256 -23.04 -1.92 25.45
N ILE A 257 -22.22 -0.89 25.65
CA ILE A 257 -22.37 0.05 26.77
C ILE A 257 -23.63 0.88 26.55
N ASP A 258 -23.88 1.34 25.32
CA ASP A 258 -25.08 2.09 24.97
C ASP A 258 -26.37 1.28 25.19
N ARG A 259 -26.35 0.00 24.79
CA ARG A 259 -27.48 -0.92 25.05
C ARG A 259 -27.68 -1.15 26.54
N LEU A 260 -26.61 -1.37 27.30
CA LEU A 260 -26.68 -1.54 28.75
C LEU A 260 -27.23 -0.27 29.42
N GLY A 261 -26.71 0.90 29.07
CA GLY A 261 -27.21 2.20 29.55
C GLY A 261 -28.68 2.39 29.23
N GLY A 262 -29.11 2.08 28.00
CA GLY A 262 -30.52 2.09 27.61
C GLY A 262 -31.39 1.14 28.42
N MET A 263 -30.89 -0.05 28.77
CA MET A 263 -31.58 -0.99 29.66
C MET A 263 -31.72 -0.42 31.08
N TYR A 264 -30.69 0.20 31.63
CA TYR A 264 -30.74 0.85 32.95
C TYR A 264 -31.70 2.05 32.96
N LEU A 265 -31.69 2.90 31.94
CA LEU A 265 -32.62 4.03 31.82
C LEU A 265 -34.08 3.55 31.71
N ARG A 266 -34.33 2.46 30.98
CA ARG A 266 -35.67 1.84 30.93
C ARG A 266 -36.08 1.27 32.28
N ARG A 267 -35.16 0.69 33.05
CA ARG A 267 -35.42 0.26 34.42
C ARG A 267 -35.84 1.41 35.30
N LEU A 268 -35.15 2.56 35.23
CA LEU A 268 -35.52 3.75 35.99
C LEU A 268 -36.91 4.27 35.60
N ARG A 269 -37.24 4.27 34.30
CA ARG A 269 -38.55 4.74 33.80
C ARG A 269 -39.72 3.85 34.22
N HIS A 270 -39.54 2.53 34.21
CA HIS A 270 -40.62 1.57 34.42
C HIS A 270 -40.66 0.98 35.85
N GLY A 271 -39.66 1.29 36.69
CA GLY A 271 -39.57 0.82 38.06
C GLY A 271 -39.61 -0.71 38.15
N ASP A 272 -40.42 -1.21 39.08
CA ASP A 272 -40.54 -2.64 39.38
C ASP A 272 -41.15 -3.47 38.24
N LYS A 273 -41.76 -2.83 37.23
CA LYS A 273 -42.27 -3.51 36.04
C LYS A 273 -41.15 -4.00 35.12
N PHE A 274 -39.93 -3.50 35.27
CA PHE A 274 -38.79 -3.84 34.42
C PHE A 274 -37.86 -4.86 35.10
N GLY A 275 -38.18 -6.14 34.89
CA GLY A 275 -37.37 -7.28 35.35
C GLY A 275 -37.63 -7.66 36.81
N SER A 276 -38.41 -8.72 37.01
CA SER A 276 -38.64 -9.29 38.34
C SER A 276 -37.40 -10.00 38.88
N VAL A 277 -37.30 -10.09 40.22
CA VAL A 277 -36.23 -10.85 40.91
C VAL A 277 -36.20 -12.30 40.44
N SER A 278 -37.37 -12.94 40.33
CA SER A 278 -37.49 -14.31 39.80
C SER A 278 -36.93 -14.43 38.38
N GLY A 279 -37.23 -13.47 37.50
CA GLY A 279 -36.71 -13.45 36.13
C GLY A 279 -35.20 -13.16 36.05
N ALA A 280 -34.64 -12.40 36.99
CA ALA A 280 -33.19 -12.22 37.10
C ALA A 280 -32.49 -13.53 37.52
N ASN A 281 -33.04 -14.23 38.53
CA ASN A 281 -32.49 -15.51 39.00
C ASN A 281 -32.52 -16.58 37.90
N TRP A 282 -33.63 -16.69 37.15
CA TRP A 282 -33.73 -17.61 36.02
C TRP A 282 -32.70 -17.31 34.91
N ARG A 283 -32.50 -16.04 34.55
CA ARG A 283 -31.47 -15.65 33.58
C ARG A 283 -30.06 -15.96 34.07
N ALA A 284 -29.77 -15.71 35.36
CA ALA A 284 -28.49 -16.06 35.95
C ALA A 284 -28.23 -17.56 35.91
N LEU A 285 -29.23 -18.38 36.28
CA LEU A 285 -29.14 -19.84 36.22
C LEU A 285 -28.93 -20.33 34.78
N PHE A 286 -29.61 -19.73 33.81
CA PHE A 286 -29.44 -20.05 32.38
C PHE A 286 -28.04 -19.69 31.87
N VAL A 287 -27.52 -18.50 32.22
CA VAL A 287 -26.16 -18.08 31.85
C VAL A 287 -25.12 -19.04 32.46
N ILE A 288 -25.28 -19.41 33.73
CA ILE A 288 -24.39 -20.36 34.39
C ILE A 288 -24.48 -21.75 33.76
N GLY A 289 -25.68 -22.21 33.40
CA GLY A 289 -25.88 -23.51 32.74
C GLY A 289 -25.28 -23.58 31.33
N LEU A 290 -25.39 -22.50 30.54
CA LEU A 290 -24.83 -22.44 29.18
C LEU A 290 -23.34 -22.11 29.15
N MET A 291 -22.87 -21.28 30.07
CA MET A 291 -21.51 -20.75 30.09
C MET A 291 -20.86 -20.98 31.47
N PRO A 292 -20.64 -22.25 31.87
CA PRO A 292 -20.19 -22.59 33.22
C PRO A 292 -18.80 -22.02 33.56
N TRP A 293 -17.95 -21.77 32.56
CA TRP A 293 -16.64 -21.14 32.77
C TRP A 293 -16.74 -19.71 33.33
N LEU A 294 -17.87 -19.02 33.15
CA LEU A 294 -18.08 -17.68 33.72
C LEU A 294 -18.15 -17.70 35.24
N ILE A 295 -18.39 -18.86 35.88
CA ILE A 295 -18.35 -18.98 37.33
C ILE A 295 -16.97 -18.58 37.87
N LYS A 296 -15.87 -19.00 37.19
CA LYS A 296 -14.49 -18.67 37.59
C LYS A 296 -14.21 -17.16 37.49
N HIS A 297 -14.87 -16.47 36.57
CA HIS A 297 -14.68 -15.04 36.32
C HIS A 297 -15.75 -14.18 36.98
N ARG A 298 -16.69 -14.78 37.70
CA ARG A 298 -17.66 -14.05 38.49
C ARG A 298 -16.90 -13.49 39.67
N VAL A 299 -16.63 -12.19 39.62
CA VAL A 299 -16.08 -11.45 40.75
C VAL A 299 -16.95 -11.74 41.96
N THR A 300 -16.41 -12.50 42.91
CA THR A 300 -17.12 -12.87 44.12
C THR A 300 -17.23 -11.61 44.95
N THR A 301 -18.44 -11.22 45.35
CA THR A 301 -18.69 -9.97 46.09
C THR A 301 -17.81 -9.86 47.35
N ASP A 302 -17.40 -11.00 47.91
CA ASP A 302 -16.52 -11.10 49.07
C ASP A 302 -15.08 -10.65 48.77
N GLU A 303 -14.52 -10.97 47.60
CA GLU A 303 -13.18 -10.51 47.19
C GLU A 303 -13.17 -8.99 46.98
N VAL A 304 -14.23 -8.42 46.40
CA VAL A 304 -14.37 -6.97 46.23
C VAL A 304 -14.60 -6.27 47.56
N ALA A 305 -15.38 -6.86 48.45
CA ALA A 305 -15.59 -6.32 49.80
C ALA A 305 -14.27 -6.33 50.60
N VAL A 306 -13.45 -7.37 50.48
CA VAL A 306 -12.10 -7.44 51.07
C VAL A 306 -11.18 -6.38 50.46
N LEU A 307 -11.15 -6.24 49.13
CA LEU A 307 -10.34 -5.22 48.43
C LEU A 307 -10.77 -3.78 48.77
N MET A 308 -12.07 -3.51 48.88
CA MET A 308 -12.58 -2.19 49.28
C MET A 308 -12.29 -1.89 50.76
N LYS A 309 -12.40 -2.88 51.64
CA LYS A 309 -12.07 -2.74 53.07
C LYS A 309 -10.57 -2.49 53.26
N ALA A 310 -9.72 -3.16 52.46
CA ALA A 310 -8.28 -2.99 52.46
C ALA A 310 -7.81 -1.62 51.90
N LYS A 311 -8.48 -1.10 50.86
CA LYS A 311 -8.21 0.28 50.36
C LYS A 311 -8.63 1.38 51.33
N GLY A 312 -9.64 1.13 52.17
CA GLY A 312 -10.12 2.10 53.16
C GLY A 312 -9.23 2.25 54.40
N THR A 313 -8.33 1.30 54.68
CA THR A 313 -7.51 1.27 55.92
C THR A 313 -6.11 1.88 55.77
N GLY A 314 -5.74 2.39 54.59
CA GLY A 314 -4.43 3.03 54.38
C GLY A 314 -3.22 2.07 54.33
N GLN A 315 -3.44 0.76 54.37
CA GLN A 315 -2.40 -0.27 54.20
C GLN A 315 -2.30 -0.70 52.73
N GLY A 316 -1.93 0.23 51.85
CA GLY A 316 -1.92 -0.01 50.40
C GLY A 316 -0.86 -1.01 49.92
N GLU A 317 0.29 -1.11 50.58
CA GLU A 317 1.44 -1.89 50.09
C GLU A 317 1.38 -3.39 50.45
N GLU A 318 0.96 -3.76 51.67
CA GLU A 318 0.84 -5.18 52.07
C GLU A 318 -0.25 -5.93 51.29
N VAL A 319 -1.26 -5.21 50.81
CA VAL A 319 -2.42 -5.81 50.13
C VAL A 319 -2.09 -6.14 48.68
N GLU A 320 -1.22 -5.37 48.02
CA GLU A 320 -0.75 -5.71 46.68
C GLU A 320 0.07 -7.01 46.67
N GLU A 321 0.91 -7.24 47.69
CA GLU A 321 1.72 -8.47 47.80
C GLU A 321 0.85 -9.73 47.97
N ILE A 322 -0.17 -9.66 48.85
CA ILE A 322 -1.11 -10.77 49.09
C ILE A 322 -1.97 -11.06 47.86
N VAL A 323 -2.40 -10.03 47.13
CA VAL A 323 -3.21 -10.20 45.92
C VAL A 323 -2.37 -10.79 44.79
N VAL A 324 -1.11 -10.40 44.65
CA VAL A 324 -0.19 -10.99 43.66
C VAL A 324 0.05 -12.47 43.96
N GLU A 325 0.30 -12.82 45.22
CA GLU A 325 0.55 -14.20 45.65
C GLU A 325 -0.69 -15.11 45.44
N ALA A 326 -1.89 -14.60 45.73
CA ALA A 326 -3.15 -15.30 45.48
C ALA A 326 -3.45 -15.49 43.99
N VAL A 327 -3.09 -14.51 43.15
CA VAL A 327 -3.25 -14.60 41.68
C VAL A 327 -2.24 -15.56 41.06
N GLU A 328 -1.01 -15.65 41.59
CA GLU A 328 -0.04 -16.66 41.17
C GLU A 328 -0.45 -18.08 41.57
N ALA A 329 -1.03 -18.26 42.77
CA ALA A 329 -1.52 -19.56 43.21
C ALA A 329 -2.75 -20.07 42.41
N ALA A 330 -3.49 -19.16 41.76
CA ALA A 330 -4.70 -19.48 40.99
C ALA A 330 -4.46 -19.70 39.48
N LYS A 331 -3.24 -19.44 38.99
CA LYS A 331 -2.78 -19.75 37.62
C LYS A 331 -2.31 -21.18 37.50
#